data_AF-A0AAN9DQB0-F1
#
_entry.id   AF-A0AAN9DQB0-F1
#
_cell.length_a   1.000
_cell.length_b   1.000
_cell.length_c   1.000
_cell.angle_alpha   90.00
_cell.angle_beta   90.00
_cell.angle_gamma   90.00
#
_symmetry.space_group_name_H-M   'P 1'
#
loop_
_entity.id
_entity.type
_entity.pdbx_description
1 polymer ?
#
loop_
_entity_poly.entity_id
_entity_poly.type
_entity_poly.pdbx_seq_one_letter_code
_entity_poly.pdbx_strand_id
1 'polypeptide(L)'
;MALMGGFARIGSNEITILVNDAEKGSDIDPQEAQQTLEIAEANLSKAEGKRKTIEANLALRRARTRVEAINMISPEADLRQDNPSLKHFGSALRL
;
A
#
# COMPACT_ATOMS: atom_id res chain seq x y z
N MET A 1 2.76 -10.44 6.61
CA MET A 1 3.95 -10.50 5.73
C MET A 1 3.63 -9.72 4.47
N ALA A 2 4.60 -8.99 3.94
CA ALA A 2 4.49 -8.31 2.65
C ALA A 2 5.10 -9.22 1.57
N LEU A 3 4.35 -9.56 0.52
CA LEU A 3 4.79 -10.46 -0.56
C LEU A 3 4.74 -9.71 -1.90
N MET A 4 5.87 -9.65 -2.62
CA MET A 4 6.01 -8.78 -3.80
C MET A 4 5.87 -9.54 -5.13
N GLY A 5 4.78 -10.31 -5.22
CA GLY A 5 4.45 -11.14 -6.38
C GLY A 5 5.13 -12.52 -6.35
N GLY A 6 4.67 -13.42 -7.22
CA GLY A 6 5.11 -14.80 -7.25
C GLY A 6 4.04 -15.76 -7.77
N PHE A 7 4.16 -17.02 -7.38
CA PHE A 7 3.25 -18.11 -7.72
C PHE A 7 2.89 -18.89 -6.46
N ALA A 8 1.65 -19.37 -6.39
CA ALA A 8 1.20 -20.26 -5.33
C ALA A 8 0.73 -21.59 -5.93
N ARG A 9 1.13 -22.69 -5.31
CA ARG A 9 0.63 -24.03 -5.58
C ARG A 9 -0.15 -24.52 -4.36
N ILE A 10 -1.33 -25.08 -4.60
CA ILE A 10 -2.20 -25.65 -3.57
C ILE A 10 -2.40 -27.13 -3.89
N GLY A 11 -2.19 -28.01 -2.92
CA GLY A 11 -2.47 -29.44 -3.07
C GLY A 11 -2.16 -30.21 -1.80
N SER A 12 -2.86 -31.33 -1.57
CA SER A 12 -2.61 -32.20 -0.40
C SER A 12 -2.59 -31.49 0.96
N ASN A 13 -3.49 -30.51 1.15
CA ASN A 13 -3.52 -29.62 2.32
C ASN A 13 -2.22 -28.81 2.57
N GLU A 14 -1.38 -28.70 1.55
CA GLU A 14 -0.17 -27.89 1.56
C GLU A 14 -0.34 -26.71 0.59
N ILE A 15 0.14 -25.54 1.03
CA ILE A 15 0.26 -24.35 0.19
C ILE A 15 1.75 -24.01 0.09
N THR A 16 2.29 -24.09 -1.12
CA THR A 16 3.66 -23.65 -1.43
C THR A 16 3.60 -22.31 -2.16
N ILE A 17 4.27 -21.28 -1.65
CA ILE A 17 4.32 -19.97 -2.30
C ILE A 17 5.77 -19.67 -2.69
N LEU A 18 6.02 -19.50 -3.99
CA LEU A 18 7.30 -19.03 -4.53
C LEU A 18 7.16 -17.55 -4.86
N VAL A 19 7.86 -16.70 -4.11
CA VAL A 19 7.75 -15.24 -4.22
C VAL A 19 9.05 -14.64 -4.72
N ASN A 20 8.94 -13.50 -5.41
CA ASN A 20 10.11 -12.75 -5.86
C ASN A 20 10.85 -12.10 -4.68
N ASP A 21 10.08 -11.60 -3.72
CA ASP A 21 10.59 -10.97 -2.51
C ASP A 21 9.53 -11.03 -1.41
N ALA A 22 9.97 -11.08 -0.14
CA ALA A 22 9.11 -11.15 1.03
C ALA A 22 9.75 -10.51 2.26
N GLU A 23 8.94 -9.74 2.99
CA GLU A 23 9.33 -9.07 4.23
C GLU A 23 8.34 -9.44 5.33
N LYS A 24 8.83 -9.76 6.53
CA LYS A 24 7.93 -9.97 7.68
C LYS A 24 7.43 -8.61 8.13
N GLY A 25 6.13 -8.48 8.38
CA GLY A 25 5.56 -7.19 8.76
C GLY A 25 6.11 -6.63 10.08
N SER A 26 6.62 -7.49 10.98
CA SER A 26 7.32 -7.10 12.21
C SER A 26 8.68 -6.45 11.96
N ASP A 27 9.29 -6.74 10.82
CA ASP A 27 10.64 -6.30 10.47
C ASP A 27 10.58 -5.01 9.63
N ILE A 28 9.38 -4.59 9.20
CA ILE A 28 9.17 -3.37 8.43
C ILE A 28 9.10 -2.18 9.39
N ASP A 29 9.97 -1.18 9.19
CA ASP A 29 9.85 0.09 9.88
C ASP A 29 8.64 0.90 9.33
N PRO A 30 7.67 1.30 10.17
CA PRO A 30 6.48 2.00 9.70
C PRO A 30 6.76 3.37 9.06
N GLN A 31 7.76 4.11 9.55
CA GLN A 31 8.09 5.43 9.01
C GLN A 31 8.78 5.28 7.65
N GLU A 32 9.72 4.34 7.52
CA GLU A 32 10.38 4.02 6.26
C GLU A 32 9.38 3.57 5.21
N ALA A 33 8.44 2.68 5.56
CA ALA A 33 7.42 2.20 4.64
C ALA A 33 6.53 3.34 4.12
N GLN A 34 6.11 4.23 5.01
CA GLN A 34 5.28 5.38 4.65
C GLN A 34 6.04 6.39 3.77
N GLN A 35 7.29 6.71 4.10
CA GLN A 35 8.14 7.58 3.27
C GLN A 35 8.39 6.96 1.90
N THR A 36 8.63 5.65 1.84
CA THR A 36 8.81 4.93 0.57
C THR A 36 7.55 5.01 -0.30
N LEU A 37 6.37 4.91 0.31
CA LEU A 37 5.09 5.07 -0.40
C LEU A 37 4.94 6.46 -1.00
N GLU A 38 5.20 7.51 -0.23
CA GLU A 38 5.11 8.90 -0.70
C GLU A 38 6.07 9.18 -1.87
N ILE A 39 7.31 8.70 -1.77
CA ILE A 39 8.31 8.81 -2.84
C ILE A 39 7.85 8.05 -4.08
N ALA A 40 7.29 6.85 -3.93
CA ALA A 40 6.81 6.05 -5.06
C ALA A 40 5.62 6.72 -5.77
N GLU A 41 4.71 7.35 -5.03
CA GLU A 41 3.59 8.12 -5.60
C GLU A 41 4.07 9.35 -6.35
N ALA A 42 5.02 10.10 -5.77
CA ALA A 42 5.64 11.24 -6.43
C ALA A 42 6.38 10.84 -7.71
N ASN A 43 7.08 9.70 -7.68
CA ASN A 43 7.80 9.17 -8.85
C ASN A 43 6.84 8.71 -9.94
N LEU A 44 5.72 8.07 -9.59
CA LEU A 44 4.71 7.68 -10.57
C LEU A 44 4.07 8.91 -11.24
N SER A 45 3.79 9.97 -10.47
CA SER A 45 3.25 11.23 -11.00
C SER A 45 4.19 11.89 -12.03
N LYS A 46 5.51 11.75 -11.84
CA LYS A 46 6.56 12.28 -12.74
C LYS A 46 6.96 11.30 -13.85
N ALA A 47 6.44 10.07 -13.86
CA ALA A 47 6.90 9.03 -14.76
C ALA A 47 6.32 9.18 -16.17
N GLU A 48 7.15 9.65 -17.10
CA GLU A 48 6.79 9.78 -18.51
C GLU A 48 7.30 8.61 -19.35
N GLY A 49 6.42 8.10 -20.23
CA GLY A 49 6.72 7.01 -21.14
C GLY A 49 6.48 5.61 -20.55
N LYS A 50 6.03 4.68 -21.40
CA LYS A 50 5.47 3.37 -21.00
C LYS A 50 6.36 2.60 -20.03
N ARG A 51 7.66 2.51 -20.30
CA ARG A 51 8.60 1.74 -19.47
C ARG A 51 8.73 2.32 -18.06
N LYS A 52 8.96 3.64 -17.95
CA LYS A 52 9.10 4.32 -16.64
C LYS A 52 7.80 4.24 -15.84
N THR A 53 6.65 4.40 -16.51
CA THR A 53 5.34 4.25 -15.86
C THR A 53 5.13 2.83 -15.31
N ILE A 54 5.57 1.79 -16.02
CA ILE A 54 5.49 0.40 -15.53
C ILE A 54 6.39 0.20 -14.30
N GLU A 55 7.64 0.64 -14.38
CA GLU A 55 8.61 0.53 -13.28
C GLU A 55 8.13 1.30 -12.03
N ALA A 56 7.62 2.52 -12.19
CA ALA A 56 7.08 3.33 -11.10
C ALA A 56 5.81 2.71 -10.49
N ASN A 57 4.91 2.14 -11.31
CA ASN A 57 3.74 1.42 -10.81
C ASN A 57 4.12 0.17 -10.01
N LEU A 58 5.15 -0.56 -10.45
CA LEU A 58 5.65 -1.72 -9.72
C LEU A 58 6.21 -1.32 -8.35
N ALA A 59 7.01 -0.25 -8.30
CA ALA A 59 7.54 0.29 -7.06
C ALA A 59 6.42 0.75 -6.11
N LEU A 60 5.41 1.45 -6.64
CA LEU A 60 4.24 1.89 -5.87
C LEU A 60 3.47 0.71 -5.27
N ARG A 61 3.21 -0.34 -6.05
CA ARG A 61 2.51 -1.53 -5.55
C ARG A 61 3.28 -2.19 -4.41
N ARG A 62 4.61 -2.29 -4.53
CA ARG A 62 5.46 -2.83 -3.45
C ARG A 62 5.41 -1.98 -2.19
N ALA A 63 5.52 -0.65 -2.33
CA ALA A 63 5.47 0.27 -1.19
C ALA A 63 4.12 0.19 -0.45
N ARG A 64 3.01 0.11 -1.19
CA ARG A 64 1.66 -0.09 -0.62
C ARG A 64 1.56 -1.38 0.17
N THR A 65 2.03 -2.49 -0.39
CA THR A 65 2.02 -3.79 0.29
C THR A 65 2.84 -3.77 1.60
N ARG A 66 3.95 -3.02 1.67
CA ARG A 66 4.70 -2.84 2.92
C ARG A 66 3.85 -2.13 3.98
N VAL A 67 3.21 -1.02 3.64
CA VAL A 67 2.34 -0.25 4.55
C VAL A 67 1.13 -1.07 5.01
N GLU A 68 0.46 -1.76 4.08
CA GLU A 68 -0.66 -2.64 4.41
C GLU A 68 -0.24 -3.76 5.38
N ALA A 69 0.93 -4.37 5.17
CA ALA A 69 1.43 -5.44 6.04
C ALA A 69 1.69 -4.98 7.48
N ILE A 70 2.07 -3.72 7.69
CA ILE A 70 2.22 -3.12 9.03
C ILE A 70 0.85 -2.86 9.65
N ASN A 71 -0.07 -2.27 8.90
CA ASN A 71 -1.41 -1.93 9.40
C ASN A 71 -2.20 -3.18 9.84
N MET A 72 -1.97 -4.32 9.18
CA MET A 72 -2.58 -5.60 9.58
C MET A 72 -2.02 -6.16 10.89
N ILE A 73 -0.84 -5.71 11.35
CA ILE A 73 -0.19 -6.16 12.60
C ILE A 73 -0.52 -5.21 13.75
N SER A 74 -0.67 -3.91 13.46
CA SER A 74 -1.01 -2.88 14.44
C SER A 74 -2.30 -2.17 14.06
N PRO A 75 -3.47 -2.58 14.61
CA PRO A 75 -4.79 -2.07 14.21
C PRO A 75 -5.05 -0.59 14.54
N GLU A 76 -4.10 0.13 15.16
CA GLU A 76 -4.31 1.50 15.67
C GLU A 76 -4.32 2.59 14.58
N ALA A 77 -4.05 2.25 13.31
CA ALA A 77 -3.94 3.22 12.22
C ALA A 77 -5.28 3.58 11.54
N ASP A 78 -6.40 2.94 11.89
CA ASP A 78 -7.68 3.07 11.16
C ASP A 78 -8.54 4.31 11.53
N LEU A 79 -8.00 5.26 12.29
CA LEU A 79 -8.75 6.48 12.69
C LEU A 79 -8.53 7.71 11.78
N ARG A 80 -8.08 7.53 10.53
CA ARG A 80 -7.86 8.67 9.60
C ARG A 80 -8.51 8.56 8.22
N GLN A 81 -9.53 7.70 8.03
CA GLN A 81 -10.37 7.74 6.83
C GLN A 81 -11.87 7.95 7.05
N ASP A 82 -12.29 8.36 8.24
CA ASP A 82 -13.58 9.05 8.44
C ASP A 82 -13.34 10.54 8.64
N ASN A 83 -13.20 11.30 7.53
CA ASN A 83 -13.31 12.76 7.57
C ASN A 83 -14.72 13.18 7.11
N PRO A 84 -15.70 13.29 8.03
CA PRO A 84 -17.06 13.73 7.72
C PRO A 84 -17.17 15.21 7.31
N SER A 85 -16.07 15.98 7.34
CA SER A 85 -16.06 17.42 7.07
C SER A 85 -16.30 17.80 5.60
N LEU A 86 -16.33 16.82 4.69
CA LEU A 86 -16.78 17.01 3.29
C LEU A 86 -18.27 16.65 3.07
N LYS A 87 -19.02 16.24 4.10
CA LYS A 87 -20.47 15.99 4.02
C LYS A 87 -21.34 17.25 4.18
N HIS A 88 -20.74 18.41 4.39
CA HIS A 88 -21.43 19.69 4.52
C HIS A 88 -20.85 20.70 3.51
N PHE A 89 -20.88 20.31 2.22
CA PHE A 89 -20.93 21.32 1.18
C PHE A 89 -22.07 22.29 1.51
N GLY A 90 -21.74 23.57 1.54
CA GLY A 90 -22.58 24.60 0.96
C GLY A 90 -24.04 24.63 1.45
N SER A 91 -24.26 25.51 2.41
CA SER A 91 -25.22 26.60 2.19
C SER A 91 -26.62 26.21 1.72
N ALA A 92 -27.55 26.10 2.67
CA ALA A 92 -28.91 26.58 2.41
C ALA A 92 -29.65 26.83 3.74
N LEU A 93 -29.83 28.11 4.04
CA LEU A 93 -31.11 28.65 4.48
C LEU A 93 -31.64 28.15 5.84
N ARG A 94 -31.49 28.97 6.89
CA ARG A 94 -32.54 29.90 7.35
C ARG A 94 -32.20 30.43 8.75
N LEU A 95 -32.70 31.65 8.94
CA LEU A 95 -32.80 32.43 10.16
C LEU A 95 -33.32 31.63 11.35
#